data_AF-A0A9E5THQ2-F1
#
_entry.id   AF-A0A9E5THQ2-F1
#
_cell.length_a   1.000
_cell.length_b   1.000
_cell.length_c   1.000
_cell.angle_alpha   90.00
_cell.angle_beta   90.00
_cell.angle_gamma   90.00
#
_symmetry.space_group_name_H-M   'P 1'
#
loop_
_entity.id
_entity.type
_entity.pdbx_description
1 polymer ?
#
loop_
_entity_poly.entity_id
_entity_poly.type
_entity_poly.pdbx_seq_one_letter_code
_entity_poly.pdbx_strand_id
1 'polypeptide(L)'
;MRQPDITVYGAHWCPDCRRAKRFLGEQQVEYKWVDIEQDPEAVGYVERANKGKRIIPTIVFGDGSILVEPTNAELATKLGLDTKARLDFYDLIIVGAGPAGLTASIYAAREGIETLLIERSAMGG
;
A
#
# COMPACT_ATOMS: atom_id res chain seq x y z
N MET A 1 -15.69 4.52 8.51
CA MET A 1 -14.23 4.55 8.33
C MET A 1 -13.91 5.82 7.55
N ARG A 2 -13.04 6.69 8.06
CA ARG A 2 -12.67 7.94 7.38
C ARG A 2 -11.82 7.54 6.18
N GLN A 3 -12.40 7.63 4.99
CA GLN A 3 -11.74 7.32 3.72
C GLN A 3 -10.39 8.05 3.69
N PRO A 4 -9.26 7.36 3.49
CA PRO A 4 -7.99 8.04 3.42
C PRO A 4 -7.99 8.89 2.14
N ASP A 5 -7.92 10.21 2.29
CA ASP A 5 -7.86 11.15 1.18
C ASP A 5 -6.45 11.06 0.56
N ILE A 6 -6.22 10.02 -0.25
CA ILE A 6 -4.94 9.75 -0.90
C ILE A 6 -5.02 10.26 -2.34
N THR A 7 -4.07 11.10 -2.72
CA THR A 7 -3.89 11.54 -4.11
C THR A 7 -2.55 11.06 -4.64
N VAL A 8 -2.57 10.36 -5.78
CA VAL A 8 -1.39 9.86 -6.49
C VAL A 8 -1.19 10.71 -7.72
N TYR A 9 -0.15 11.53 -7.71
CA TYR A 9 0.33 12.29 -8.86
C TYR A 9 1.32 11.44 -9.64
N GLY A 10 1.10 11.27 -10.94
CA GLY A 10 1.97 10.45 -11.78
C GLY A 10 1.70 10.59 -13.27
N ALA A 11 2.33 9.72 -14.04
CA ALA A 11 2.14 9.63 -15.49
C ALA A 11 2.00 8.17 -15.92
N HIS A 12 1.33 7.90 -17.04
CA HIS A 12 1.03 6.54 -17.49
C HIS A 12 2.28 5.74 -17.92
N TRP A 13 3.28 6.42 -18.44
CA TRP A 13 4.54 5.82 -18.88
C TRP A 13 5.43 5.39 -17.70
N CYS A 14 5.28 6.01 -16.53
CA CYS A 14 6.16 5.81 -15.38
C CYS A 14 5.99 4.41 -14.76
N PRO A 15 7.05 3.58 -14.71
CA PRO A 15 7.02 2.26 -14.07
C PRO A 15 6.67 2.31 -12.57
N ASP A 16 7.24 3.26 -11.82
CA ASP A 16 6.97 3.39 -10.39
C ASP A 16 5.54 3.84 -10.09
N CYS A 17 4.95 4.67 -10.96
CA CYS A 17 3.52 4.98 -10.87
C CYS A 17 2.67 3.72 -11.04
N ARG A 18 2.97 2.88 -12.05
CA ARG A 18 2.24 1.61 -12.25
C ARG A 18 2.42 0.67 -11.05
N ARG A 19 3.63 0.56 -10.49
CA ARG A 19 3.92 -0.23 -9.28
C ARG A 19 3.10 0.26 -8.09
N ALA A 20 3.16 1.56 -7.78
CA ALA A 20 2.46 2.14 -6.63
C ALA A 20 0.94 1.98 -6.76
N LYS A 21 0.38 2.22 -7.95
CA LYS A 21 -1.06 1.99 -8.23
C LYS A 21 -1.46 0.54 -8.03
N ARG A 22 -0.64 -0.40 -8.54
CA ARG A 22 -0.88 -1.82 -8.38
C ARG A 22 -0.87 -2.21 -6.90
N PHE A 23 0.14 -1.76 -6.14
CA PHE A 23 0.24 -2.02 -4.72
C PHE A 23 -1.00 -1.50 -3.97
N LEU A 24 -1.39 -0.24 -4.18
CA LEU A 24 -2.60 0.33 -3.56
C LEU A 24 -3.86 -0.47 -3.92
N GLY A 25 -4.00 -0.88 -5.18
CA GLY A 25 -5.11 -1.73 -5.62
C GLY A 25 -5.11 -3.12 -4.96
N GLU A 26 -3.95 -3.77 -4.85
CA GLU A 26 -3.78 -5.07 -4.17
C GLU A 26 -4.11 -4.98 -2.67
N GLN A 27 -3.87 -3.82 -2.04
CA GLN A 27 -4.24 -3.57 -0.64
C GLN A 27 -5.68 -3.03 -0.48
N GLN A 28 -6.47 -2.96 -1.56
CA GLN A 28 -7.83 -2.40 -1.57
C GLN A 28 -7.91 -0.96 -1.02
N VAL A 29 -6.86 -0.17 -1.24
CA VAL A 29 -6.79 1.23 -0.82
C VAL A 29 -7.29 2.13 -1.94
N GLU A 30 -8.33 2.91 -1.65
CA GLU A 30 -8.86 3.90 -2.56
C GLU A 30 -7.92 5.12 -2.66
N TYR A 31 -7.80 5.67 -3.87
CA TYR A 31 -7.00 6.87 -4.13
C TYR A 31 -7.53 7.64 -5.34
N LYS A 32 -7.28 8.96 -5.34
CA LYS A 32 -7.45 9.83 -6.50
C LYS A 32 -6.21 9.76 -7.40
N TRP A 33 -6.40 9.45 -8.67
CA TRP A 33 -5.34 9.52 -9.68
C TRP A 33 -5.32 10.91 -10.33
N VAL A 34 -4.14 11.52 -10.40
CA VAL A 34 -3.92 12.78 -11.13
C VAL A 34 -2.77 12.58 -12.11
N ASP A 35 -3.10 12.66 -13.41
CA ASP A 35 -2.12 12.59 -14.48
C ASP A 35 -1.48 13.96 -14.71
N ILE A 36 -0.18 14.06 -14.43
CA ILE A 36 0.58 15.31 -14.58
C ILE A 36 0.79 15.70 -16.05
N GLU A 37 0.59 14.79 -17.00
CA GLU A 37 0.71 15.11 -18.44
C GLU A 37 -0.49 15.91 -18.96
N GLN A 38 -1.62 15.83 -18.27
CA GLN A 38 -2.89 16.45 -18.66
C GLN A 38 -3.24 17.68 -17.81
N ASP A 39 -2.57 17.87 -16.68
CA ASP A 39 -2.87 18.91 -15.70
C ASP A 39 -1.61 19.75 -15.35
N PRO A 40 -1.48 20.96 -15.92
CA PRO A 40 -0.37 21.87 -15.60
C PRO A 40 -0.32 22.30 -14.13
N GLU A 41 -1.46 22.37 -13.43
CA GLU A 41 -1.48 22.70 -12.00
C GLU A 41 -0.90 21.56 -11.16
N ALA A 42 -1.17 20.32 -11.56
CA ALA A 42 -0.58 19.13 -10.96
C ALA A 42 0.95 19.10 -11.09
N VAL A 43 1.49 19.50 -12.25
CA VAL A 43 2.94 19.67 -12.44
C VAL A 43 3.50 20.67 -11.43
N GLY A 44 2.88 21.84 -11.32
CA GLY A 44 3.31 22.87 -10.37
C GLY A 44 3.23 22.39 -8.92
N TYR A 45 2.23 21.58 -8.56
CA TYR A 45 2.14 20.97 -7.23
C TYR A 45 3.31 20.01 -6.96
N VAL A 46 3.58 19.09 -7.90
CA VAL A 46 4.68 18.11 -7.78
C VAL A 46 6.03 18.83 -7.67
N GLU A 47 6.27 19.87 -8.46
CA GLU A 47 7.50 20.66 -8.37
C GLU A 47 7.63 21.32 -6.99
N ARG A 48 6.57 21.93 -6.46
CA ARG A 48 6.60 22.54 -5.12
C ARG A 48 6.86 21.52 -4.02
N ALA A 49 6.22 20.36 -4.08
CA ALA A 49 6.41 19.28 -3.11
C ALA A 49 7.85 18.73 -3.13
N ASN A 50 8.51 18.78 -4.29
CA ASN A 50 9.82 18.14 -4.52
C ASN A 50 10.97 19.13 -4.73
N LYS A 51 10.89 20.34 -4.16
CA LYS A 51 11.95 21.37 -4.24
C LYS A 51 12.34 21.73 -5.69
N GLY A 52 11.35 21.89 -6.55
CA GLY A 52 11.49 22.25 -7.97
C GLY A 52 11.71 21.07 -8.92
N LYS A 53 11.68 19.83 -8.43
CA LYS A 53 11.87 18.62 -9.26
C LYS A 53 10.54 17.97 -9.62
N ARG A 54 10.45 17.38 -10.82
CA ARG A 54 9.29 16.59 -11.26
C ARG A 54 9.49 15.11 -10.94
N ILE A 55 9.43 14.75 -9.66
CA ILE A 55 9.58 13.35 -9.23
C ILE A 55 8.19 12.70 -9.12
N ILE A 56 8.02 11.55 -9.75
CA ILE A 56 6.77 10.79 -9.75
C ILE A 56 7.03 9.30 -9.50
N PRO A 57 6.14 8.57 -8.79
CA PRO A 57 4.88 9.07 -8.20
C PRO A 57 5.13 9.96 -6.98
N THR A 58 4.38 11.06 -6.88
CA THR A 58 4.27 11.84 -5.64
C THR A 58 2.90 11.53 -5.03
N ILE A 59 2.88 10.99 -3.82
CA ILE A 59 1.67 10.50 -3.15
C ILE A 59 1.42 11.35 -1.92
N VAL A 60 0.25 11.99 -1.89
CA VAL A 60 -0.20 12.86 -0.80
C VAL A 60 -1.26 12.11 -0.01
N PHE A 61 -1.13 12.10 1.31
CA PHE A 61 -2.06 11.43 2.23
C PHE A 61 -2.98 12.45 2.90
N GLY A 62 -4.11 11.99 3.43
CA GLY A 62 -5.12 12.86 4.05
C GLY A 62 -4.66 13.57 5.33
N ASP A 63 -3.52 13.17 5.89
CA ASP A 63 -2.84 13.88 6.99
C ASP A 63 -1.91 15.00 6.50
N GLY A 64 -1.85 15.25 5.19
CA GLY A 64 -0.99 16.23 4.54
C GLY A 64 0.45 15.76 4.32
N SER A 65 0.82 14.57 4.77
CA SER A 65 2.15 14.02 4.52
C SER A 65 2.31 13.58 3.06
N ILE A 66 3.56 13.53 2.60
CA ILE A 66 3.90 13.24 1.21
C ILE A 66 4.97 12.16 1.17
N LEU A 67 4.79 11.18 0.29
CA LEU A 67 5.83 10.24 -0.10
C LEU A 67 6.17 10.43 -1.58
N VAL A 68 7.47 10.43 -1.87
CA VAL A 68 8.01 10.72 -3.19
C VAL A 68 8.75 9.49 -3.68
N GLU A 69 8.32 8.94 -4.82
CA GLU A 69 8.83 7.70 -5.40
C GLU A 69 8.92 6.53 -4.39
N PRO A 70 7.91 6.30 -3.51
CA PRO A 70 8.08 5.37 -2.41
C PRO A 70 8.12 3.93 -2.86
N THR A 71 8.95 3.12 -2.20
CA THR A 71 8.93 1.66 -2.28
C THR A 71 7.62 1.09 -1.71
N ASN A 72 7.32 -0.18 -2.01
CA ASN A 72 6.14 -0.84 -1.44
C ASN A 72 6.25 -0.96 0.09
N ALA A 73 7.45 -1.09 0.64
CA ALA A 73 7.66 -1.16 2.09
C ALA A 73 7.36 0.18 2.79
N GLU A 74 7.75 1.31 2.18
CA GLU A 74 7.41 2.63 2.69
C GLU A 74 5.90 2.90 2.60
N LEU A 75 5.26 2.51 1.50
CA LEU A 75 3.80 2.57 1.37
C LEU A 75 3.11 1.70 2.41
N ALA A 76 3.54 0.45 2.60
CA ALA A 76 3.00 -0.45 3.61
C ALA A 76 3.09 0.16 5.01
N THR A 77 4.26 0.70 5.35
CA THR A 77 4.50 1.38 6.64
C THR A 77 3.57 2.58 6.81
N LYS A 78 3.43 3.40 5.75
CA LYS A 78 2.60 4.61 5.79
C LYS A 78 1.10 4.31 5.89
N LEU A 79 0.66 3.20 5.30
CA LEU A 79 -0.71 2.69 5.39
C LEU A 79 -0.98 1.93 6.69
N GLY A 80 0.03 1.74 7.54
CA GLY A 80 -0.10 1.02 8.81
C GLY A 80 -0.25 -0.49 8.65
N LEU A 81 0.28 -1.08 7.57
CA LEU A 81 0.27 -2.53 7.39
C LEU A 81 1.29 -3.19 8.32
N ASP A 82 0.86 -4.25 9.00
CA ASP A 82 1.74 -5.09 9.82
C ASP A 82 2.67 -5.91 8.91
N THR A 83 3.95 -5.53 8.88
CA THR A 83 4.99 -6.17 8.06
C THR A 83 6.04 -6.93 8.89
N LYS A 84 5.87 -6.95 10.21
CA LYS A 84 6.77 -7.63 11.14
C LYS A 84 6.02 -8.68 11.93
N ALA A 85 6.63 -9.85 12.08
CA ALA A 85 6.16 -10.86 13.01
C ALA A 85 6.21 -10.32 14.45
N ARG A 86 5.26 -10.74 15.28
CA ARG A 86 5.15 -10.33 16.69
C ARG A 86 5.86 -11.28 17.64
N LEU A 87 5.97 -12.54 17.25
CA LEU A 87 6.61 -13.61 18.01
C LEU A 87 7.86 -14.06 17.28
N ASP A 88 8.80 -14.61 18.05
CA ASP A 88 9.99 -15.26 17.50
C ASP A 88 9.69 -16.68 16.99
N PHE A 89 8.63 -17.31 17.51
CA PHE A 89 8.21 -18.67 17.17
C PHE A 89 6.70 -18.76 16.95
N TYR A 90 6.30 -19.63 16.02
CA TYR A 90 4.91 -19.95 15.70
C TYR A 90 4.81 -21.47 15.51
N ASP A 91 3.71 -22.07 15.98
CA ASP A 91 3.42 -23.49 15.75
C ASP A 91 3.07 -23.78 14.29
N LEU A 92 2.47 -22.79 13.61
CA LEU A 92 2.01 -22.89 12.24
C LEU A 92 2.24 -21.58 11.48
N ILE A 93 2.81 -21.68 10.28
CA ILE A 93 2.91 -20.56 9.34
C ILE A 93 2.13 -20.91 8.08
N ILE A 94 1.19 -20.03 7.71
CA ILE A 94 0.39 -20.14 6.50
C ILE A 94 0.78 -19.00 5.57
N VAL A 95 1.20 -19.33 4.35
CA VAL A 95 1.55 -18.34 3.31
C VAL A 95 0.43 -18.31 2.27
N GLY A 96 -0.27 -17.19 2.22
CA GLY A 96 -1.45 -16.94 1.40
C GLY A 96 -2.72 -16.88 2.25
N ALA A 97 -3.37 -15.71 2.27
CA ALA A 97 -4.65 -15.46 2.95
C ALA A 97 -5.84 -15.48 1.99
N GLY A 98 -5.78 -16.30 0.94
CA GLY A 98 -6.96 -16.66 0.16
C GLY A 98 -7.96 -17.51 0.97
N PRO A 99 -9.06 -17.98 0.38
CA PRO A 99 -10.13 -18.69 1.10
C PRO A 99 -9.63 -19.89 1.92
N ALA A 100 -8.72 -20.68 1.36
CA ALA A 100 -8.16 -21.86 2.04
C ALA A 100 -7.26 -21.47 3.22
N GLY A 101 -6.29 -20.58 3.02
CA GLY A 101 -5.33 -20.20 4.05
C GLY A 101 -5.96 -19.39 5.17
N LEU A 102 -6.89 -18.48 4.83
CA LEU A 102 -7.65 -17.74 5.82
C LEU A 102 -8.52 -18.67 6.67
N THR A 103 -9.24 -19.60 6.05
CA THR A 103 -10.04 -20.59 6.78
C THR A 103 -9.17 -21.47 7.68
N ALA A 104 -8.06 -21.99 7.15
CA ALA A 104 -7.12 -22.79 7.92
C ALA A 104 -6.57 -22.03 9.14
N SER A 105 -6.22 -20.74 8.97
CA SER A 105 -5.72 -19.90 10.06
C SER A 105 -6.75 -19.72 11.19
N ILE A 106 -8.03 -19.54 10.83
CA ILE A 106 -9.10 -19.36 11.80
C ILE A 106 -9.31 -20.64 12.61
N TYR A 107 -9.33 -21.81 11.95
CA TYR A 107 -9.50 -23.08 12.65
C TYR A 107 -8.29 -23.46 13.51
N ALA A 108 -7.06 -23.20 13.04
CA ALA A 108 -5.86 -23.42 13.83
C ALA A 108 -5.86 -22.56 15.11
N ALA A 109 -6.17 -21.26 14.99
CA ALA A 109 -6.26 -20.37 16.14
C ALA A 109 -7.35 -20.78 17.15
N ARG A 110 -8.46 -21.36 16.68
CA ARG A 110 -9.53 -21.88 17.57
C ARG A 110 -9.11 -23.08 18.41
N GLU A 111 -8.13 -23.85 17.95
CA GLU A 111 -7.52 -24.95 18.69
C GLU A 111 -6.32 -24.48 19.55
N GLY A 112 -6.08 -23.17 19.65
CA GLY A 112 -5.00 -22.59 20.44
C GLY A 112 -3.62 -22.66 19.78
N ILE A 113 -3.55 -22.95 18.48
CA ILE A 113 -2.29 -23.00 17.73
C ILE A 113 -1.79 -21.58 17.43
N GLU A 114 -0.57 -21.24 17.85
CA GLU A 114 0.04 -19.94 17.55
C GLU A 114 0.35 -19.84 16.05
N THR A 115 -0.55 -19.20 15.31
CA THR A 115 -0.53 -19.20 13.84
C THR A 115 -0.13 -17.84 13.27
N LEU A 116 0.87 -17.83 12.39
CA LEU A 116 1.20 -16.68 11.54
C LEU A 116 0.60 -16.86 10.16
N LEU A 117 -0.28 -15.94 9.74
CA LEU A 117 -0.78 -15.86 8.38
C LEU A 117 -0.09 -14.72 7.63
N ILE A 118 0.51 -15.03 6.48
CA ILE A 118 1.24 -14.06 5.65
C ILE A 118 0.51 -13.90 4.32
N GLU A 119 0.24 -12.67 3.91
CA GLU A 119 -0.33 -12.35 2.61
C GLU A 119 0.37 -11.12 2.01
N ARG A 120 0.53 -11.11 0.68
CA ARG A 120 1.12 -9.99 -0.04
C ARG A 120 0.09 -8.91 -0.39
N SER A 121 -1.17 -9.29 -0.54
CA SER A 121 -2.32 -8.44 -0.90
C SER A 121 -3.27 -8.24 0.30
N ALA A 122 -4.44 -7.67 0.06
CA ALA A 122 -5.53 -7.75 1.03
C ALA A 122 -5.95 -9.21 1.27
N MET A 123 -6.43 -9.49 2.49
CA MET A 123 -6.88 -10.82 2.89
C MET A 123 -8.21 -11.19 2.20
N GLY A 124 -8.40 -12.48 1.92
CA GLY A 124 -9.62 -13.03 1.32
C GLY A 124 -9.52 -13.33 -0.18
N GLY A 125 -8.49 -12.81 -0.85
CA GLY A 125 -8.29 -12.95 -2.31
C GLY A 125 -8.74 -11.73 -3.09
#